data_AF-A0A957F8T9-F1
#
_entry.id   AF-A0A957F8T9-F1
#
_cell.length_a   1.000
_cell.length_b   1.000
_cell.length_c   1.000
_cell.angle_alpha   90.00
_cell.angle_beta   90.00
_cell.angle_gamma   90.00
#
_symmetry.space_group_name_H-M   'P 1'
#
loop_
_entity.id
_entity.type
_entity.pdbx_description
1 polymer ?
#
loop_
_entity_poly.entity_id
_entity_poly.type
_entity_poly.pdbx_seq_one_letter_code
_entity_poly.pdbx_strand_id
1 'polypeptide(L)'
;MFGEMQFSGLLLCYGPLALIILGFIAFAALTDSQARSKYLRVLDPRADTERTERVRPVVTREVVARTPTGMVVALQPTAETAVPTRAPAAPAQPDNLRRIEGIGPKISRVLQDAGITTFAALAAKTPAELRVILDAAGMTGINDPTSWPEQAGLAARGEWEALEELQARLTGGRQ
;
A
#
# COMPACT_ATOMS: atom_id res chain seq x y z
N MET A 1 60.93 41.58 -10.11
CA MET A 1 60.64 40.49 -11.07
C MET A 1 60.42 39.20 -10.28
N PHE A 2 59.28 39.05 -9.62
CA PHE A 2 58.87 37.78 -8.99
C PHE A 2 57.36 37.73 -9.05
N GLY A 3 56.83 37.00 -10.03
CA GLY A 3 55.41 36.95 -10.32
C GLY A 3 55.12 35.90 -11.36
N GLU A 4 55.60 34.67 -11.14
CA GLU A 4 55.17 33.49 -11.89
C GLU A 4 55.37 32.26 -10.97
N MET A 5 54.37 31.39 -10.90
CA MET A 5 54.36 30.07 -10.21
C MET A 5 53.95 29.98 -8.72
N GLN A 6 52.69 30.28 -8.40
CA GLN A 6 52.01 29.63 -7.25
C GLN A 6 50.85 28.68 -7.64
N PHE A 7 50.50 28.58 -8.93
CA PHE A 7 49.35 27.76 -9.36
C PHE A 7 49.65 26.26 -9.51
N SER A 8 50.90 25.85 -9.76
CA SER A 8 51.21 24.46 -10.12
C SER A 8 51.16 23.48 -8.94
N GLY A 9 51.52 23.91 -7.73
CA GLY A 9 51.54 23.04 -6.55
C GLY A 9 50.15 22.73 -6.00
N LEU A 10 49.26 23.74 -5.95
CA LEU A 10 47.89 23.57 -5.47
C LEU A 10 47.04 22.74 -6.43
N LEU A 11 47.20 22.91 -7.76
CA LEU A 11 46.45 22.12 -8.74
C LEU A 11 46.82 20.64 -8.72
N LEU A 12 48.08 20.28 -8.47
CA LEU A 12 48.51 18.87 -8.40
C LEU A 12 48.00 18.16 -7.15
N CYS A 13 47.90 18.86 -6.01
CA CYS A 13 47.38 18.27 -4.77
C CYS A 13 45.85 18.26 -4.70
N TYR A 14 45.18 19.35 -5.10
CA TYR A 14 43.73 19.50 -4.94
C TYR A 14 42.93 19.19 -6.20
N GLY A 15 43.57 19.11 -7.37
CA GLY A 15 42.94 18.69 -8.62
C GLY A 15 42.20 17.35 -8.53
N PRO A 16 42.84 16.25 -8.06
CA PRO A 16 42.14 14.97 -7.92
C PRO A 16 41.01 15.01 -6.89
N LEU A 17 41.18 15.75 -5.78
CA LEU A 17 40.14 15.90 -4.76
C LEU A 17 38.94 16.71 -5.30
N ALA A 18 39.17 17.75 -6.08
CA ALA A 18 38.14 18.55 -6.71
C ALA A 18 37.32 17.74 -7.74
N LEU A 19 37.97 16.87 -8.52
CA LEU A 19 37.27 15.98 -9.47
C LEU A 19 36.41 14.93 -8.75
N ILE A 20 36.86 14.41 -7.61
CA ILE A 20 36.05 13.50 -6.79
C ILE A 20 34.84 14.23 -6.21
N ILE A 21 35.02 15.43 -5.68
CA ILE A 21 33.92 16.23 -5.12
C ILE A 21 32.91 16.61 -6.20
N LEU A 22 33.38 17.11 -7.35
CA LEU A 22 32.52 17.43 -8.49
C LEU A 22 31.80 16.18 -9.02
N GLY A 23 32.46 15.03 -9.02
CA GLY A 23 31.86 13.74 -9.38
C GLY A 23 30.74 13.33 -8.42
N PHE A 24 30.93 13.48 -7.11
CA PHE A 24 29.90 13.21 -6.10
C PHE A 24 28.71 14.15 -6.21
N ILE A 25 28.94 15.45 -6.44
CA ILE A 25 27.87 16.44 -6.63
C ILE A 25 27.08 16.13 -7.91
N ALA A 26 27.77 15.81 -9.01
CA ALA A 26 27.13 15.42 -10.26
C ALA A 26 26.35 14.10 -10.12
N PHE A 27 26.88 13.10 -9.43
CA PHE A 27 26.22 11.82 -9.17
C PHE A 27 24.97 11.99 -8.28
N ALA A 28 25.05 12.83 -7.25
CA ALA A 28 23.91 13.20 -6.42
C ALA A 28 22.82 13.94 -7.22
N ALA A 29 23.20 14.87 -8.11
CA ALA A 29 22.27 15.56 -8.99
C ALA A 29 21.64 14.64 -10.05
N LEU A 30 22.40 13.66 -10.55
CA LEU A 30 21.91 12.68 -11.53
C LEU A 30 20.91 11.69 -10.91
N THR A 31 21.14 11.27 -9.66
CA THR A 31 20.20 10.44 -8.89
C THR A 31 18.94 11.22 -8.48
N ASP A 32 19.05 12.52 -8.18
CA ASP A 32 17.90 13.42 -7.94
C ASP A 32 17.02 13.57 -9.19
N SER A 33 17.63 13.68 -10.38
CA SER A 33 16.91 13.78 -11.65
C SER A 33 16.07 12.52 -11.96
N GLN A 34 16.62 11.33 -11.67
CA GLN A 34 15.89 10.06 -11.82
C GLN A 34 14.73 9.92 -10.82
N ALA A 35 14.86 10.49 -9.62
CA ALA A 35 13.77 10.55 -8.65
C ALA A 35 12.65 11.52 -9.10
N ARG A 36 13.01 12.74 -9.52
CA ARG A 36 12.06 13.78 -9.96
C ARG A 36 11.18 13.33 -11.12
N SER A 37 11.73 12.62 -12.11
CA SER A 37 10.95 12.14 -13.27
C SER A 37 9.83 11.18 -12.86
N LYS A 38 10.05 10.36 -11.83
CA LYS A 38 9.06 9.37 -11.35
C LYS A 38 8.02 9.99 -10.40
N TYR A 39 8.41 10.97 -9.60
CA TYR A 39 7.53 11.60 -8.60
C TYR A 39 6.73 12.81 -9.13
N LEU A 40 7.22 13.53 -10.15
CA LEU A 40 6.51 14.71 -10.69
C LEU A 40 5.41 14.37 -11.71
N ARG A 41 5.35 13.14 -12.25
CA ARG A 41 4.21 12.71 -13.10
C ARG A 41 2.89 12.57 -12.35
N VAL A 42 2.95 12.39 -11.03
CA VAL A 42 1.77 12.23 -10.16
C VAL A 42 1.24 13.61 -9.69
N LEU A 43 2.01 14.69 -9.90
CA LEU A 43 1.69 16.06 -9.48
C LEU A 43 1.36 16.98 -10.67
N ASP A 44 1.03 16.44 -11.85
CA ASP A 44 0.52 17.24 -12.97
C ASP A 44 -1.03 17.21 -12.98
N PRO A 45 -1.71 18.16 -12.31
CA PRO A 45 -3.17 18.20 -12.20
C PRO A 45 -3.87 18.49 -13.54
N ARG A 46 -3.13 18.69 -14.64
CA ARG A 46 -3.71 18.91 -15.97
C ARG A 46 -4.19 17.63 -16.65
N ALA A 47 -3.70 16.46 -16.24
CA ALA A 47 -4.12 15.19 -16.84
C ALA A 47 -5.56 14.78 -16.47
N ASP A 48 -6.08 15.28 -15.35
CA ASP A 48 -7.37 14.86 -14.79
C ASP A 48 -8.54 15.73 -15.28
N THR A 49 -8.24 16.88 -15.89
CA THR A 49 -9.26 17.87 -16.26
C THR A 49 -9.96 17.52 -17.58
N GLU A 50 -9.34 16.75 -18.49
CA GLU A 50 -9.92 16.46 -19.81
C GLU A 50 -10.91 15.25 -19.84
N ARG A 51 -10.98 14.43 -18.79
CA ARG A 51 -11.77 13.17 -18.82
C ARG A 51 -13.16 13.28 -18.18
N THR A 52 -13.55 14.42 -17.62
CA THR A 52 -14.81 14.55 -16.85
C THR A 52 -15.93 15.30 -17.59
N GLU A 53 -15.72 15.71 -18.84
CA GLU A 53 -16.69 16.58 -19.56
C GLU A 53 -17.66 15.86 -20.51
N ARG A 54 -17.84 14.54 -20.43
CA ARG A 54 -18.75 13.85 -21.38
C ARG A 54 -19.66 12.76 -20.84
N VAL A 55 -20.29 12.98 -19.70
CA VAL A 55 -21.51 12.22 -19.34
C VAL A 55 -22.58 13.18 -18.84
N ARG A 56 -23.46 13.59 -19.76
CA ARG A 56 -24.69 14.34 -19.44
C ARG A 56 -25.68 13.38 -18.76
N PRO A 57 -26.37 13.78 -17.68
CA PRO A 57 -27.43 12.97 -17.10
C PRO A 57 -28.70 13.16 -17.93
N VAL A 58 -29.25 12.08 -18.48
CA VAL A 58 -30.50 12.09 -19.25
C VAL A 58 -31.38 10.94 -18.79
N VAL A 59 -32.49 11.34 -18.18
CA VAL A 59 -33.84 10.75 -18.23
C VAL A 59 -34.15 9.62 -17.24
N THR A 60 -34.77 10.07 -16.14
CA THR A 60 -36.03 9.61 -15.57
C THR A 60 -36.79 8.54 -16.36
N ARG A 61 -36.93 7.35 -15.77
CA ARG A 61 -38.16 6.57 -15.93
C ARG A 61 -38.54 5.91 -14.60
N GLU A 62 -39.55 6.52 -14.02
CA GLU A 62 -40.44 5.95 -13.02
C GLU A 62 -41.10 4.69 -13.59
N VAL A 63 -40.98 3.57 -12.88
CA VAL A 63 -41.83 2.40 -13.09
C VAL A 63 -42.46 2.05 -11.75
N VAL A 64 -43.69 2.52 -11.61
CA VAL A 64 -44.65 2.07 -10.60
C VAL A 64 -45.04 0.62 -10.94
N ALA A 65 -44.91 -0.28 -9.97
CA ALA A 65 -45.63 -1.54 -9.97
C ALA A 65 -46.43 -1.65 -8.67
N ARG A 66 -47.76 -1.66 -8.80
CA ARG A 66 -48.71 -1.98 -7.73
C ARG A 66 -49.29 -3.38 -7.96
N THR A 67 -49.00 -4.27 -7.00
CA THR A 67 -49.85 -5.29 -6.31
C THR A 67 -50.60 -6.38 -7.13
N PRO A 68 -50.76 -7.61 -6.56
CA PRO A 68 -51.83 -7.82 -5.58
C PRO A 68 -51.48 -8.70 -4.35
N THR A 69 -52.06 -8.27 -3.23
CA THR A 69 -52.62 -8.98 -2.07
C THR A 69 -52.30 -10.47 -1.84
N GLY A 70 -51.71 -10.72 -0.66
CA GLY A 70 -52.32 -11.63 0.31
C GLY A 70 -51.84 -13.07 0.33
N MET A 71 -50.68 -13.33 0.94
CA MET A 71 -50.48 -14.55 1.71
C MET A 71 -49.46 -14.30 2.83
N VAL A 72 -49.97 -14.34 4.06
CA VAL A 72 -49.18 -14.38 5.28
C VAL A 72 -48.45 -15.72 5.36
N VAL A 73 -47.12 -15.69 5.46
CA VAL A 73 -46.34 -16.81 6.00
C VAL A 73 -45.55 -16.25 7.18
N ALA A 74 -46.10 -16.47 8.38
CA ALA A 74 -45.39 -16.28 9.62
C ALA A 74 -44.38 -17.42 9.80
N LEU A 75 -43.09 -17.10 9.74
CA LEU A 75 -42.01 -17.94 10.26
C LEU A 75 -41.06 -17.06 11.07
N GLN A 76 -41.24 -17.07 12.39
CA GLN A 76 -40.14 -16.97 13.34
C GLN A 76 -39.90 -18.41 13.85
N PRO A 77 -38.66 -18.86 14.17
CA PRO A 77 -37.73 -18.13 15.04
C PRO A 77 -36.20 -18.28 14.80
N THR A 78 -35.44 -17.40 15.46
CA THR A 78 -34.07 -17.57 16.01
C THR A 78 -32.87 -17.76 15.06
N ALA A 79 -32.05 -16.72 14.91
CA ALA A 79 -30.72 -16.66 15.52
C ALA A 79 -30.00 -15.36 15.09
N GLU A 80 -29.87 -14.48 16.06
CA GLU A 80 -29.00 -13.32 16.09
C GLU A 80 -27.55 -13.72 15.78
N THR A 81 -27.04 -13.26 14.65
CA THR A 81 -25.63 -12.88 14.54
C THR A 81 -25.65 -11.47 13.97
N ALA A 82 -25.53 -10.51 14.88
CA ALA A 82 -25.34 -9.12 14.55
C ALA A 82 -24.16 -9.03 13.56
N VAL A 83 -24.46 -8.80 12.29
CA VAL A 83 -23.51 -8.15 11.41
C VAL A 83 -23.31 -6.77 12.02
N PRO A 84 -22.13 -6.40 12.54
CA PRO A 84 -21.92 -5.01 12.89
C PRO A 84 -21.99 -4.25 11.56
N THR A 85 -23.09 -3.52 11.36
CA THR A 85 -23.20 -2.49 10.33
C THR A 85 -22.05 -1.53 10.57
N ARG A 86 -20.97 -1.75 9.83
CA ARG A 86 -19.76 -0.94 9.89
C ARG A 86 -20.17 0.48 9.50
N ALA A 87 -20.04 1.38 10.47
CA ALA A 87 -20.13 2.82 10.23
C ALA A 87 -19.20 3.17 9.05
N PRO A 88 -19.58 4.13 8.18
CA PRO A 88 -18.74 4.54 7.06
C PRO A 88 -17.40 5.01 7.63
N ALA A 89 -16.35 4.22 7.39
CA ALA A 89 -15.01 4.57 7.82
C ALA A 89 -14.62 5.87 7.10
N ALA A 90 -14.12 6.84 7.87
CA ALA A 90 -13.33 7.94 7.33
C ALA A 90 -12.31 7.40 6.31
N PRO A 91 -11.87 8.19 5.29
CA PRO A 91 -10.89 7.72 4.31
C PRO A 91 -9.71 7.11 5.06
N ALA A 92 -9.65 5.77 5.01
CA ALA A 92 -8.76 5.02 5.88
C ALA A 92 -7.35 5.29 5.38
N GLN A 93 -6.57 5.99 6.20
CA GLN A 93 -5.13 6.10 5.96
C GLN A 93 -4.58 4.68 5.85
N PRO A 94 -3.73 4.38 4.85
CA PRO A 94 -3.18 3.04 4.69
C PRO A 94 -2.46 2.60 5.97
N ASP A 95 -2.78 1.39 6.42
CA ASP A 95 -2.16 0.79 7.59
C ASP A 95 -0.73 0.34 7.28
N ASN A 96 0.10 0.29 8.32
CA ASN A 96 1.43 -0.29 8.20
C ASN A 96 1.38 -1.82 8.30
N LEU A 97 1.12 -2.49 7.17
CA LEU A 97 1.06 -3.96 7.08
C LEU A 97 2.35 -4.66 7.52
N ARG A 98 3.48 -3.95 7.63
CA ARG A 98 4.75 -4.51 8.12
C ARG A 98 4.75 -4.84 9.61
N ARG A 99 3.69 -4.48 10.34
CA ARG A 99 3.48 -4.94 11.73
C ARG A 99 3.12 -6.44 11.81
N ILE A 100 2.73 -7.03 10.69
CA ILE A 100 2.43 -8.46 10.60
C ILE A 100 3.72 -9.22 10.31
N GLU A 101 3.99 -10.24 11.11
CA GLU A 101 5.19 -11.06 10.97
C GLU A 101 5.16 -11.83 9.64
N GLY A 102 6.27 -11.80 8.92
CA GLY A 102 6.39 -12.33 7.56
C GLY A 102 6.08 -11.30 6.46
N ILE A 103 5.53 -10.12 6.78
CA ILE A 103 5.29 -9.06 5.80
C ILE A 103 6.47 -8.06 5.78
N GLY A 104 7.44 -8.33 4.91
CA GLY A 104 8.54 -7.39 4.61
C GLY A 104 8.14 -6.22 3.71
N PRO A 105 9.03 -5.23 3.49
CA PRO A 105 8.75 -4.04 2.67
C PRO A 105 8.28 -4.37 1.24
N LYS A 106 8.84 -5.42 0.63
CA LYS A 106 8.49 -5.84 -0.73
C LYS A 106 7.08 -6.45 -0.79
N ILE A 107 6.72 -7.27 0.20
CA ILE A 107 5.40 -7.92 0.30
C ILE A 107 4.34 -6.87 0.60
N SER A 108 4.61 -5.97 1.54
CA SER A 108 3.72 -4.86 1.85
C SER A 108 3.40 -4.04 0.60
N ARG A 109 4.38 -3.80 -0.27
CA ARG A 109 4.15 -3.13 -1.55
C ARG A 109 3.27 -3.95 -2.50
N VAL A 110 3.54 -5.25 -2.67
CA VAL A 110 2.72 -6.13 -3.50
C VAL A 110 1.26 -6.17 -3.03
N LEU A 111 1.03 -6.24 -1.72
CA LEU A 111 -0.31 -6.21 -1.14
C LEU A 111 -1.01 -4.87 -1.38
N GLN A 112 -0.29 -3.75 -1.21
CA GLN A 112 -0.83 -2.42 -1.52
C GLN A 112 -1.15 -2.26 -3.01
N ASP A 113 -0.29 -2.74 -3.90
CA ASP A 113 -0.53 -2.75 -5.35
C ASP A 113 -1.76 -3.60 -5.71
N ALA A 114 -2.06 -4.63 -4.92
CA ALA A 114 -3.28 -5.45 -5.01
C ALA A 114 -4.52 -4.83 -4.31
N GLY A 115 -4.42 -3.59 -3.81
CA GLY A 115 -5.50 -2.87 -3.13
C GLY A 115 -5.70 -3.26 -1.66
N ILE A 116 -4.83 -4.09 -1.09
CA ILE A 116 -4.84 -4.44 0.33
C ILE A 116 -3.97 -3.41 1.06
N THR A 117 -4.61 -2.34 1.52
CA THR A 117 -3.94 -1.21 2.19
C THR A 117 -4.24 -1.11 3.68
N THR A 118 -5.15 -1.93 4.22
CA THR A 118 -5.56 -1.90 5.63
C THR A 118 -5.45 -3.28 6.29
N PHE A 119 -5.29 -3.34 7.61
CA PHE A 119 -5.32 -4.58 8.37
C PHE A 119 -6.66 -5.31 8.19
N ALA A 120 -7.76 -4.56 8.16
CA ALA A 120 -9.08 -5.11 7.91
C ALA A 120 -9.20 -5.75 6.51
N ALA A 121 -8.61 -5.14 5.48
CA ALA A 121 -8.60 -5.71 4.14
C ALA A 121 -7.74 -6.98 4.07
N LEU A 122 -6.62 -7.01 4.80
CA LEU A 122 -5.74 -8.19 4.87
C LEU A 122 -6.40 -9.34 5.65
N ALA A 123 -7.08 -9.04 6.76
CA ALA A 123 -7.81 -10.02 7.57
C ALA A 123 -8.99 -10.65 6.82
N ALA A 124 -9.57 -9.93 5.87
CA ALA A 124 -10.66 -10.42 5.03
C ALA A 124 -10.20 -11.38 3.91
N LYS A 125 -8.88 -11.55 3.73
CA LYS A 125 -8.32 -12.45 2.73
C LYS A 125 -8.01 -13.81 3.29
N THR A 126 -8.20 -14.82 2.46
CA THR A 126 -7.78 -16.20 2.76
C THR A 126 -6.29 -16.38 2.44
N PRO A 127 -5.59 -17.32 3.10
CA PRO A 127 -4.21 -17.65 2.76
C PRO A 127 -4.03 -18.05 1.29
N ALA A 128 -5.04 -18.70 0.69
CA ALA A 128 -5.04 -19.08 -0.72
C ALA A 128 -5.07 -17.85 -1.65
N GLU A 129 -5.94 -16.88 -1.41
CA GLU A 129 -5.97 -15.62 -2.18
C GLU A 129 -4.66 -14.85 -2.05
N LEU A 130 -4.11 -14.77 -0.83
CA LEU A 130 -2.83 -14.12 -0.60
C LEU A 130 -1.71 -14.82 -1.37
N ARG A 131 -1.74 -16.15 -1.42
CA ARG A 131 -0.76 -16.91 -2.19
C ARG A 131 -0.85 -16.63 -3.68
N VAL A 132 -2.05 -16.55 -4.25
CA VAL A 132 -2.25 -16.17 -5.66
C VAL A 132 -1.67 -14.77 -5.94
N ILE A 133 -1.90 -13.81 -5.06
CA ILE A 133 -1.36 -12.43 -5.19
C ILE A 133 0.17 -12.45 -5.15
N LEU A 134 0.77 -13.20 -4.22
CA LEU A 134 2.22 -13.31 -4.10
C LEU A 134 2.85 -14.04 -5.29
N ASP A 135 2.20 -15.09 -5.80
CA ASP A 135 2.66 -15.85 -6.94
C ASP A 135 2.64 -15.01 -8.23
N ALA A 136 1.59 -14.21 -8.42
CA ALA A 136 1.52 -13.24 -9.52
C ALA A 136 2.65 -12.20 -9.47
N ALA A 137 3.18 -11.91 -8.27
CA ALA A 137 4.32 -11.02 -8.06
C ALA A 137 5.69 -11.73 -8.07
N GLY A 138 5.74 -13.03 -8.37
CA GLY A 138 6.96 -13.84 -8.39
C GLY A 138 7.60 -14.04 -7.00
N MET A 139 6.78 -14.05 -5.94
CA MET A 139 7.21 -14.23 -4.55
C MET A 139 6.97 -15.65 -4.00
N THR A 140 6.75 -16.61 -4.89
CA THR A 140 6.44 -17.99 -4.54
C THR A 140 7.53 -18.61 -3.67
N GLY A 141 7.12 -19.27 -2.59
CA GLY A 141 7.99 -20.11 -1.76
C GLY A 141 8.87 -19.39 -0.73
N ILE A 142 8.94 -18.06 -0.75
CA ILE A 142 9.74 -17.30 0.25
C ILE A 142 8.93 -17.05 1.53
N ASN A 143 7.60 -16.97 1.42
CA ASN A 143 6.73 -16.56 2.52
C ASN A 143 5.55 -17.52 2.69
N ASP A 144 5.08 -17.61 3.93
CA ASP A 144 3.88 -18.34 4.30
C ASP A 144 2.80 -17.35 4.76
N PRO A 145 1.73 -17.14 3.97
CA PRO A 145 0.65 -16.22 4.33
C PRO A 145 -0.35 -16.81 5.34
N THR A 146 -0.16 -18.04 5.83
CA THR A 146 -1.14 -18.76 6.66
C THR A 146 -1.54 -17.99 7.92
N SER A 147 -0.57 -17.36 8.60
CA SER A 147 -0.82 -16.61 9.84
C SER A 147 -1.23 -15.15 9.61
N TRP A 148 -1.09 -14.62 8.39
CA TRP A 148 -1.30 -13.19 8.12
C TRP A 148 -2.73 -12.71 8.36
N PRO A 149 -3.79 -13.44 7.92
CA PRO A 149 -5.16 -13.01 8.17
C PRO A 149 -5.49 -12.92 9.67
N GLU A 150 -5.01 -13.88 10.47
CA GLU A 150 -5.22 -13.92 11.91
C GLU A 150 -4.54 -12.73 12.61
N GLN A 151 -3.24 -12.55 12.34
CA GLN A 151 -2.47 -11.41 12.85
C GLN A 151 -3.09 -10.06 12.43
N ALA A 152 -3.53 -9.95 11.17
CA ALA A 152 -4.17 -8.74 10.66
C ALA A 152 -5.53 -8.51 11.32
N GLY A 153 -6.25 -9.56 11.69
CA GLY A 153 -7.50 -9.47 12.46
C GLY A 153 -7.27 -8.85 13.85
N LEU A 154 -6.22 -9.26 14.55
CA LEU A 154 -5.82 -8.68 15.83
C LEU A 154 -5.41 -7.20 15.68
N ALA A 155 -4.57 -6.90 14.68
CA ALA A 155 -4.16 -5.53 14.38
C ALA A 155 -5.33 -4.61 14.00
N ALA A 156 -6.30 -5.11 13.22
CA ALA A 156 -7.48 -4.37 12.81
C ALA A 156 -8.40 -4.02 14.00
N ARG A 157 -8.39 -4.82 15.07
CA ARG A 157 -9.12 -4.57 16.32
C ARG A 157 -8.30 -3.75 17.33
N GLY A 158 -7.03 -3.49 17.06
CA GLY A 158 -6.13 -2.80 17.98
C GLY A 158 -5.66 -3.67 19.15
N GLU A 159 -5.80 -5.00 19.04
CA GLU A 159 -5.40 -5.97 20.06
C GLU A 159 -3.89 -6.26 19.95
N TRP A 160 -3.08 -5.24 20.21
CA TRP A 160 -1.62 -5.30 20.00
C TRP A 160 -0.92 -6.28 20.94
N GLU A 161 -1.36 -6.39 22.19
CA GLU A 161 -0.80 -7.37 23.15
C GLU A 161 -1.06 -8.81 22.68
N ALA A 162 -2.28 -9.12 22.25
CA ALA A 162 -2.62 -10.43 21.73
C ALA A 162 -1.88 -10.74 20.42
N LEU A 163 -1.61 -9.73 19.59
CA LEU A 163 -0.76 -9.87 18.40
C LEU A 163 0.68 -10.22 18.78
N GLU A 164 1.26 -9.55 19.77
CA GLU A 164 2.61 -9.83 20.25
C GLU A 164 2.71 -11.24 20.85
N GLU A 165 1.72 -11.68 21.63
CA GLU A 165 1.66 -13.06 22.14
C GLU A 165 1.52 -14.10 21.04
N LEU A 166 0.74 -13.80 19.99
CA LEU A 166 0.66 -14.67 18.82
C LEU A 166 2.01 -14.74 18.11
N GLN A 167 2.66 -13.61 17.86
CA GLN A 167 3.97 -13.53 17.21
C GLN A 167 5.08 -14.21 18.03
N ALA A 168 5.06 -14.10 19.36
CA ALA A 168 6.01 -14.79 20.23
C ALA A 168 5.91 -16.32 20.15
N ARG A 169 4.74 -16.86 19.80
CA ARG A 169 4.51 -18.29 19.56
C ARG A 169 4.88 -18.72 18.14
N LEU A 170 4.88 -17.80 17.18
CA LEU A 170 5.26 -18.06 15.80
C LEU A 170 6.78 -18.03 15.65
N THR A 171 7.33 -18.90 14.79
CA THR A 171 8.74 -18.80 14.40
C THR A 171 8.82 -18.31 12.96
N GLY A 172 9.00 -17.00 12.78
CA GLY A 172 9.09 -16.39 11.44
C GLY A 172 7.76 -16.39 10.69
N GLY A 173 6.63 -16.29 11.41
CA GLY A 173 5.28 -16.28 10.84
C GLY A 173 4.69 -17.67 10.53
N ARG A 174 5.35 -18.75 10.93
CA ARG A 174 4.87 -20.15 10.78
C ARG A 174 4.55 -20.75 12.16
N GLN A 175 3.48 -21.54 12.21
CA GLN A 175 3.11 -22.39 13.35
C GLN A 175 3.76 -23.76 13.21
#